data_AF-A0AAV4PGQ7-F1
#
_entry.id   AF-A0AAV4PGQ7-F1
#
_cell.length_a   1.000
_cell.length_b   1.000
_cell.length_c   1.000
_cell.angle_alpha   90.00
_cell.angle_beta   90.00
_cell.angle_gamma   90.00
#
_symmetry.space_group_name_H-M   'P 1'
#
loop_
_entity.id
_entity.type
_entity.pdbx_description
1 polymer ?
#
loop_
_entity_poly.entity_id
_entity_poly.type
_entity_poly.pdbx_seq_one_letter_code
_entity_poly.pdbx_strand_id
1 'polypeptide(L)'
;MIQTTRGKIVKCIWIGDYPTFFHKNMDNSCILTVEAHSSPFLCPEDFSNGIKVYIERPHLINLKVLAAEPLKKLFNVNVNAEVLAILTKEDFCLNEVSDIFIKNGAVFSTSEVSKSVDNKDISKNTVIFRNLCPRKINIFKEVLEIVILDHSEGSASFFPKKSDVLKSPIAPAFPYKFTLLKMDSRCVASMQWLEKKVLPKILKWSLDIPNYPIVPSINLLSAKDYSMNLHYLKSKYAEKFLKIWNDYSNTDPKKYVYEDISIAAYISL
;
A
#
# COMPACT_ATOMS: atom_id res chain seq x y z
N MET A 1 35.86 16.36 21.14
CA MET A 1 34.73 17.31 21.25
C MET A 1 33.85 17.08 20.03
N ILE A 2 32.63 16.58 20.25
CA ILE A 2 31.74 15.98 19.25
C ILE A 2 30.89 17.07 18.59
N GLN A 3 30.82 17.09 17.25
CA GLN A 3 29.74 17.76 16.51
C GLN A 3 29.25 16.90 15.34
N THR A 4 28.15 16.20 15.64
CA THR A 4 26.92 16.01 14.83
C THR A 4 27.04 15.77 13.32
N THR A 5 26.97 14.48 12.98
CA THR A 5 26.69 13.89 11.68
C THR A 5 25.22 14.08 11.25
N ARG A 6 25.00 14.84 10.17
CA ARG A 6 23.75 14.81 9.37
C ARG A 6 23.95 13.87 8.18
N GLY A 7 23.71 12.58 8.39
CA GLY A 7 23.74 11.57 7.32
C GLY A 7 22.33 11.22 6.83
N LYS A 8 21.79 12.02 5.91
CA LYS A 8 20.72 11.57 5.00
C LYS A 8 21.39 10.77 3.89
N ILE A 9 20.89 9.58 3.54
CA ILE A 9 20.80 9.02 2.17
C ILE A 9 19.98 7.72 2.29
N VAL A 10 18.98 7.58 1.41
CA VAL A 10 18.17 6.38 1.20
C VAL A 10 18.42 5.99 -0.26
N LYS A 11 18.68 4.71 -0.60
CA LYS A 11 18.94 4.28 -1.99
C LYS A 11 18.56 2.80 -2.21
N CYS A 12 17.98 2.49 -3.38
CA CYS A 12 17.34 1.21 -3.71
C CYS A 12 18.23 0.28 -4.60
N ILE A 13 17.87 -1.01 -4.70
CA ILE A 13 18.57 -2.06 -5.47
C ILE A 13 17.67 -2.60 -6.59
N TRP A 14 18.28 -2.93 -7.73
CA TRP A 14 17.65 -3.57 -8.89
C TRP A 14 18.29 -4.94 -9.16
N ILE A 15 17.49 -5.97 -9.42
CA ILE A 15 17.96 -7.30 -9.85
C ILE A 15 17.37 -7.58 -11.24
N GLY A 16 18.19 -7.46 -12.29
CA GLY A 16 17.94 -8.08 -13.59
C GLY A 16 18.29 -7.26 -14.84
N ASP A 17 19.58 -7.21 -15.23
CA ASP A 17 20.03 -6.67 -16.53
C ASP A 17 19.88 -7.70 -17.65
N TYR A 18 19.51 -7.22 -18.86
CA TYR A 18 20.09 -7.76 -20.09
C TYR A 18 20.33 -6.63 -21.10
N PRO A 19 21.39 -6.70 -21.94
CA PRO A 19 22.39 -7.77 -22.08
C PRO A 19 23.80 -7.26 -21.72
N THR A 20 24.59 -7.97 -20.91
CA THR A 20 25.53 -9.01 -21.37
C THR A 20 26.22 -9.64 -20.15
N PHE A 21 26.40 -10.96 -20.22
CA PHE A 21 27.05 -11.86 -19.23
C PHE A 21 26.26 -12.22 -17.97
N PHE A 22 25.72 -13.43 -18.06
CA PHE A 22 25.06 -14.22 -17.03
C PHE A 22 25.94 -14.43 -15.78
N HIS A 23 25.40 -14.10 -14.60
CA HIS A 23 25.51 -15.00 -13.46
C HIS A 23 24.10 -15.39 -13.00
N LYS A 24 23.81 -16.66 -13.23
CA LYS A 24 22.51 -17.33 -13.08
C LYS A 24 22.31 -17.67 -11.61
N ASN A 25 21.42 -16.96 -10.92
CA ASN A 25 20.66 -17.56 -9.82
C ASN A 25 19.24 -17.77 -10.34
N MET A 26 18.84 -19.04 -10.34
CA MET A 26 17.54 -19.49 -10.84
C MET A 26 16.44 -18.90 -9.95
N ASP A 27 15.67 -17.94 -10.47
CA ASP A 27 14.21 -17.82 -10.31
C ASP A 27 13.73 -16.52 -11.01
N ASN A 28 13.01 -16.70 -12.11
CA ASN A 28 12.66 -15.67 -13.11
C ASN A 28 11.51 -14.72 -12.68
N SER A 29 11.64 -13.98 -11.57
CA SER A 29 10.72 -12.88 -11.24
C SER A 29 11.49 -11.63 -10.79
N CYS A 30 11.58 -10.62 -11.65
CA CYS A 30 12.22 -9.35 -11.31
C CYS A 30 11.30 -8.54 -10.38
N ILE A 31 11.58 -8.58 -9.08
CA ILE A 31 10.91 -7.74 -8.06
C ILE A 31 11.87 -6.63 -7.67
N LEU A 32 11.41 -5.37 -7.67
CA LEU A 32 12.24 -4.25 -7.22
C LEU A 32 12.32 -4.22 -5.69
N THR A 33 13.50 -4.37 -5.12
CA THR A 33 13.68 -4.30 -3.66
C THR A 33 14.09 -2.90 -3.21
N VAL A 34 13.34 -2.34 -2.26
CA VAL A 34 13.56 -1.04 -1.63
C VAL A 34 13.88 -1.27 -0.16
N GLU A 35 15.09 -0.91 0.23
CA GLU A 35 15.65 -1.32 1.52
C GLU A 35 15.64 -0.19 2.54
N ALA A 36 15.11 -0.46 3.73
CA ALA A 36 15.24 0.40 4.90
C ALA A 36 16.53 0.07 5.66
N HIS A 37 17.35 1.07 5.96
CA HIS A 37 18.51 0.88 6.82
C HIS A 37 18.11 0.88 8.30
N SER A 38 18.58 -0.13 9.04
CA SER A 38 18.47 -0.15 10.49
C SER A 38 19.27 1.02 11.08
N SER A 39 18.57 2.04 11.57
CA SER A 39 19.09 2.88 12.65
C SER A 39 19.31 1.98 13.88
N PRO A 40 20.25 2.28 14.80
CA PRO A 40 20.34 1.57 16.09
C PRO A 40 19.02 1.58 16.90
N PHE A 41 18.03 2.37 16.47
CA PHE A 41 16.70 2.50 17.07
C PHE A 41 15.57 1.88 16.26
N LEU A 42 15.81 1.23 15.11
CA LEU A 42 14.76 0.66 14.27
C LEU A 42 14.75 -0.86 14.40
N CYS A 43 13.78 -1.41 15.14
CA CYS A 43 13.63 -2.86 15.25
C CYS A 43 12.66 -3.43 14.17
N PRO A 44 12.66 -4.75 13.93
CA PRO A 44 11.78 -5.36 12.93
C PRO A 44 10.29 -5.11 13.17
N GLU A 45 9.86 -5.00 14.43
CA GLU A 45 8.49 -4.70 14.81
C GLU A 45 8.10 -3.27 14.39
N ASP A 46 8.99 -2.30 14.62
CA ASP A 46 8.80 -0.91 14.20
C ASP A 46 8.69 -0.80 12.67
N PHE A 47 9.57 -1.50 11.95
CA PHE A 47 9.50 -1.57 10.50
C PHE A 47 8.15 -2.13 10.03
N SER A 48 7.71 -3.23 10.64
CA SER A 48 6.43 -3.87 10.34
C SER A 48 5.24 -2.94 10.58
N ASN A 49 5.29 -2.12 11.64
CA ASN A 49 4.27 -1.12 11.94
C ASN A 49 4.21 -0.01 10.87
N GLY A 50 5.37 0.50 10.44
CA GLY A 50 5.43 1.50 9.36
C GLY A 50 4.90 0.95 8.03
N ILE A 51 5.20 -0.30 7.72
CA ILE A 51 4.68 -1.02 6.55
C ILE A 51 3.16 -1.18 6.65
N LYS A 52 2.64 -1.54 7.81
CA LYS A 52 1.19 -1.65 8.05
C LYS A 52 0.48 -0.32 7.76
N VAL A 53 1.02 0.81 8.21
CA VAL A 53 0.46 2.13 7.89
C VAL A 53 0.45 2.39 6.38
N TYR A 54 1.50 1.99 5.65
CA TYR A 54 1.53 2.11 4.20
C TYR A 54 0.49 1.21 3.50
N ILE A 55 0.27 0.00 4.03
CA ILE A 55 -0.73 -0.93 3.51
C ILE A 55 -2.15 -0.41 3.73
N GLU A 56 -2.44 0.14 4.90
CA GLU A 56 -3.78 0.61 5.26
C GLU A 56 -4.07 2.01 4.70
N ARG A 57 -3.05 2.88 4.64
CA ARG A 57 -3.21 4.31 4.36
C ARG A 57 -2.23 4.82 3.29
N PRO A 58 -2.19 4.22 2.08
CA PRO A 58 -1.26 4.64 1.02
C PRO A 58 -1.51 6.09 0.55
N HIS A 59 -2.72 6.62 0.75
CA HIS A 59 -3.09 8.01 0.44
C HIS A 59 -2.27 9.07 1.20
N LEU A 60 -1.65 8.70 2.33
CA LEU A 60 -0.78 9.61 3.10
C LEU A 60 0.53 9.94 2.37
N ILE A 61 0.93 9.13 1.39
CA ILE A 61 2.11 9.37 0.55
C ILE A 61 1.70 9.60 -0.91
N ASN A 62 0.72 8.83 -1.40
CA ASN A 62 0.27 8.89 -2.77
C ASN A 62 -1.09 9.60 -2.88
N LEU A 63 -1.05 10.90 -3.14
CA LEU A 63 -2.25 11.75 -3.22
C LEU A 63 -3.19 11.39 -4.38
N LYS A 64 -2.73 10.57 -5.34
CA LYS A 64 -3.60 10.04 -6.40
C LYS A 64 -4.56 8.98 -5.87
N VAL A 65 -4.23 8.35 -4.74
CA VAL A 65 -5.06 7.37 -4.04
C VAL A 65 -5.93 8.11 -3.01
N LEU A 66 -7.21 7.80 -2.99
CA LEU A 66 -8.15 8.23 -1.96
C LEU A 66 -8.09 7.28 -0.76
N ALA A 67 -8.16 5.99 -1.03
CA ALA A 67 -8.20 4.93 -0.03
C ALA A 67 -7.69 3.60 -0.58
N ALA A 68 -7.40 2.65 0.30
CA ALA A 68 -7.17 1.26 -0.05
C ALA A 68 -8.26 0.41 0.59
N GLU A 69 -9.02 -0.30 -0.23
CA GLU A 69 -10.09 -1.20 0.22
C GLU A 69 -9.53 -2.63 0.31
N PRO A 70 -9.46 -3.24 1.50
CA PRO A 70 -9.11 -4.64 1.62
C PRO A 70 -10.26 -5.52 1.09
N LEU A 71 -9.97 -6.41 0.15
CA LEU A 71 -10.95 -7.31 -0.46
C LEU A 71 -10.94 -8.69 0.19
N LYS A 72 -9.73 -9.20 0.47
CA LYS A 72 -9.53 -10.56 0.96
C LYS A 72 -8.20 -10.64 1.71
N LYS A 73 -8.17 -11.42 2.78
CA LYS A 73 -6.95 -11.70 3.54
C LYS A 73 -6.77 -13.21 3.71
N LEU A 74 -5.57 -13.68 3.39
CA LEU A 74 -5.18 -15.08 3.53
C LEU A 74 -4.01 -15.17 4.50
N PHE A 75 -4.03 -16.20 5.33
CA PHE A 75 -2.98 -16.54 6.29
C PHE A 75 -2.39 -17.90 5.94
N ASN A 76 -1.24 -18.19 6.55
CA ASN A 76 -0.55 -19.45 6.33
C ASN A 76 -0.18 -19.68 4.86
N VAL A 77 0.33 -18.65 4.20
CA VAL A 77 0.56 -18.71 2.75
C VAL A 77 1.97 -19.19 2.45
N ASN A 78 2.09 -20.21 1.59
CA ASN A 78 3.36 -20.58 0.96
C ASN A 78 3.48 -19.89 -0.40
N VAL A 79 4.54 -19.09 -0.57
CA VAL A 79 4.82 -18.38 -1.81
C VAL A 79 5.88 -19.18 -2.57
N ASN A 80 5.45 -19.90 -3.60
CA ASN A 80 6.31 -20.68 -4.47
C ASN A 80 6.48 -20.01 -5.85
N ALA A 81 7.32 -20.60 -6.70
CA ALA A 81 7.58 -20.08 -8.05
C ALA A 81 6.30 -19.99 -8.92
N GLU A 82 5.34 -20.89 -8.75
CA GLU A 82 4.07 -20.87 -9.49
C GLU A 82 3.24 -19.61 -9.16
N VAL A 83 3.10 -19.30 -7.86
CA VAL A 83 2.43 -18.09 -7.38
C VAL A 83 3.12 -16.84 -7.94
N LEU A 84 4.46 -16.77 -7.83
CA LEU A 84 5.22 -15.63 -8.31
C LEU A 84 5.09 -15.45 -9.83
N ALA A 85 5.09 -16.54 -10.59
CA ALA A 85 4.89 -16.50 -12.04
C ALA A 85 3.53 -15.91 -12.43
N ILE A 86 2.49 -16.12 -11.63
CA ILE A 86 1.15 -15.58 -11.89
C ILE A 86 1.04 -14.12 -11.46
N LEU A 87 1.59 -13.77 -10.30
CA LEU A 87 1.58 -12.39 -9.80
C LEU A 87 2.40 -11.42 -10.66
N THR A 88 3.34 -11.94 -11.45
CA THR A 88 4.15 -11.16 -12.40
C THR A 88 3.57 -11.09 -13.81
N LYS A 89 2.46 -11.78 -14.08
CA LYS A 89 1.74 -11.65 -15.36
C LYS A 89 1.20 -10.23 -15.53
N GLU A 90 0.95 -9.85 -16.78
CA GLU A 90 0.34 -8.55 -17.08
C GLU A 90 -1.07 -8.41 -16.51
N ASP A 91 -1.81 -9.52 -16.49
CA ASP A 91 -3.16 -9.59 -15.98
C ASP A 91 -3.27 -10.84 -15.08
N PHE A 92 -3.98 -10.68 -13.95
CA PHE A 92 -4.38 -11.76 -13.07
C PHE A 92 -5.74 -11.46 -12.45
N CYS A 93 -6.50 -12.51 -12.13
CA CYS A 93 -7.78 -12.42 -11.45
C CYS A 93 -7.62 -12.74 -9.96
N LEU A 94 -8.35 -12.01 -9.10
CA LEU A 94 -8.37 -12.26 -7.65
C LEU A 94 -8.75 -13.71 -7.32
N ASN A 95 -9.76 -14.26 -8.00
CA ASN A 95 -10.24 -15.61 -7.72
C ASN A 95 -9.19 -16.66 -8.10
N GLU A 96 -8.59 -16.54 -9.29
CA GLU A 96 -7.53 -17.45 -9.76
C GLU A 96 -6.36 -17.49 -8.76
N VAL A 97 -5.84 -16.33 -8.38
CA VAL A 97 -4.72 -16.23 -7.44
C VAL A 97 -5.11 -16.74 -6.06
N SER A 98 -6.32 -16.41 -5.60
CA SER A 98 -6.81 -16.90 -4.31
C SER A 98 -6.96 -18.42 -4.28
N ASP A 99 -7.44 -19.04 -5.35
CA ASP A 99 -7.65 -20.48 -5.42
C ASP A 99 -6.33 -21.23 -5.37
N ILE A 100 -5.29 -20.69 -5.99
CA ILE A 100 -3.93 -21.25 -5.94
C ILE A 100 -3.37 -21.18 -4.53
N PHE A 101 -3.53 -20.05 -3.85
CA PHE A 101 -3.10 -19.94 -2.46
C PHE A 101 -3.82 -20.94 -1.56
N ILE A 102 -5.13 -21.10 -1.74
CA ILE A 102 -5.94 -22.06 -0.96
C ILE A 102 -5.48 -23.50 -1.26
N LYS A 103 -5.25 -23.86 -2.53
CA LYS A 103 -4.69 -25.16 -2.92
C LYS A 103 -3.33 -25.42 -2.28
N ASN A 104 -2.52 -24.37 -2.10
CA ASN A 104 -1.22 -24.44 -1.44
C ASN A 104 -1.30 -24.35 0.10
N GLY A 105 -2.50 -24.52 0.69
CA GLY A 105 -2.69 -24.62 2.14
C GLY A 105 -2.98 -23.30 2.85
N ALA A 106 -3.22 -22.20 2.12
CA ALA A 106 -3.62 -20.94 2.72
C ALA A 106 -5.03 -21.03 3.33
N VAL A 107 -5.21 -20.34 4.47
CA VAL A 107 -6.48 -20.27 5.18
C VAL A 107 -7.10 -18.89 4.98
N PHE A 108 -8.38 -18.87 4.63
CA PHE A 108 -9.15 -17.65 4.48
C PHE A 108 -9.73 -17.19 5.82
N SER A 109 -9.73 -15.88 6.07
CA SER A 109 -10.39 -15.27 7.22
C SER A 109 -11.49 -14.33 6.73
N THR A 110 -12.71 -14.56 7.22
CA THR A 110 -13.91 -13.83 6.79
C THR A 110 -14.30 -12.66 7.70
N SER A 111 -13.59 -12.37 8.79
CA SER A 111 -13.99 -11.30 9.71
C SER A 111 -12.89 -10.87 10.67
N GLU A 112 -12.95 -9.59 11.05
CA GLU A 112 -12.26 -9.00 12.19
C GLU A 112 -12.55 -9.81 13.46
N VAL A 113 -11.68 -10.74 13.83
CA VAL A 113 -11.76 -11.41 15.14
C VAL A 113 -10.45 -11.21 15.87
N SER A 114 -10.57 -10.34 16.86
CA SER A 114 -9.69 -10.30 18.00
C SER A 114 -9.80 -11.62 18.76
N LYS A 115 -8.62 -12.16 19.09
CA LYS A 115 -8.31 -13.10 20.19
C LYS A 115 -8.36 -14.60 19.89
N SER A 116 -7.28 -15.22 20.39
CA SER A 116 -6.95 -16.63 20.57
C SER A 116 -6.82 -17.50 19.32
N VAL A 117 -5.61 -17.51 18.76
CA VAL A 117 -4.98 -18.78 18.40
C VAL A 117 -3.75 -18.91 19.27
N ASP A 118 -3.91 -19.62 20.38
CA ASP A 118 -2.79 -20.07 21.19
C ASP A 118 -1.92 -21.03 20.38
N ASN A 119 -0.62 -20.78 20.47
CA ASN A 119 0.50 -21.70 20.34
C ASN A 119 0.93 -22.24 18.97
N LYS A 120 2.13 -21.76 18.61
CA LYS A 120 3.26 -22.55 18.07
C LYS A 120 3.16 -23.06 16.63
N ASP A 121 2.83 -22.17 15.70
CA ASP A 121 3.28 -22.34 14.32
C ASP A 121 3.75 -20.98 13.77
N ILE A 122 4.98 -20.66 14.17
CA ILE A 122 5.71 -19.43 13.87
C ILE A 122 6.12 -19.46 12.38
N SER A 123 5.98 -18.32 11.70
CA SER A 123 6.50 -17.98 10.35
C SER A 123 5.71 -18.42 9.11
N LYS A 124 4.45 -18.01 8.95
CA LYS A 124 3.79 -18.15 7.64
C LYS A 124 3.26 -16.83 7.09
N ASN A 125 3.47 -16.62 5.80
CA ASN A 125 3.23 -15.36 5.11
C ASN A 125 1.73 -15.00 5.13
N THR A 126 1.44 -13.71 5.12
CA THR A 126 0.07 -13.18 5.03
C THR A 126 -0.10 -12.52 3.68
N VAL A 127 -1.20 -12.81 2.98
CA VAL A 127 -1.53 -12.16 1.71
C VAL A 127 -2.77 -11.29 1.88
N ILE A 128 -2.69 -10.06 1.38
CA ILE A 128 -3.77 -9.08 1.40
C ILE A 128 -4.06 -8.69 -0.04
N PHE A 129 -5.30 -8.93 -0.46
CA PHE A 129 -5.84 -8.40 -1.71
C PHE A 129 -6.47 -7.06 -1.41
N ARG A 130 -6.10 -6.02 -2.14
CA ARG A 130 -6.66 -4.68 -1.97
C ARG A 130 -6.94 -3.99 -3.30
N ASN A 131 -7.97 -3.16 -3.32
CA ASN A 131 -8.18 -2.18 -4.38
C ASN A 131 -7.65 -0.82 -3.94
N LEU A 132 -6.84 -0.21 -4.80
CA LEU A 132 -6.43 1.18 -4.64
C LEU A 132 -7.47 2.08 -5.31
N CYS A 133 -8.26 2.78 -4.51
CA CYS A 133 -9.32 3.65 -4.97
C CYS A 133 -8.74 5.02 -5.35
N PRO A 134 -8.91 5.51 -6.58
CA PRO A 134 -8.36 6.79 -7.01
C PRO A 134 -9.12 7.97 -6.41
N ARG A 135 -8.41 9.06 -6.13
CA ARG A 135 -9.01 10.34 -5.72
C ARG A 135 -9.73 11.07 -6.85
N LYS A 136 -9.34 10.80 -8.09
CA LYS A 136 -9.93 11.38 -9.30
C LYS A 136 -10.51 10.27 -10.18
N ILE A 137 -11.69 9.76 -9.83
CA ILE A 137 -12.36 8.65 -10.55
C ILE A 137 -12.63 8.94 -12.04
N ASN A 138 -12.72 10.22 -12.42
CA ASN A 138 -12.93 10.62 -13.82
C ASN A 138 -11.68 10.44 -14.69
N ILE A 139 -10.50 10.31 -14.07
CA ILE A 139 -9.20 10.22 -14.75
C ILE A 139 -8.59 8.84 -14.53
N PHE A 140 -8.73 8.32 -13.33
CA PHE A 140 -8.08 7.10 -12.87
C PHE A 140 -9.12 6.05 -12.51
N LYS A 141 -8.78 4.79 -12.76
CA LYS A 141 -9.56 3.62 -12.34
C LYS A 141 -8.95 2.96 -11.12
N GLU A 142 -9.72 2.10 -10.46
CA GLU A 142 -9.22 1.24 -9.39
C GLU A 142 -8.08 0.36 -9.91
N VAL A 143 -7.13 0.07 -9.03
CA VAL A 143 -6.02 -0.85 -9.30
C VAL A 143 -6.07 -1.97 -8.26
N LEU A 144 -6.20 -3.21 -8.73
CA LEU A 144 -6.02 -4.37 -7.86
C LEU A 144 -4.54 -4.52 -7.52
N GLU A 145 -4.24 -4.70 -6.25
CA GLU A 145 -2.88 -4.97 -5.78
C GLU A 145 -2.90 -6.09 -4.74
N ILE A 146 -1.93 -6.99 -4.87
CA ILE A 146 -1.73 -8.10 -3.95
C ILE A 146 -0.48 -7.78 -3.12
N VAL A 147 -0.64 -7.79 -1.80
CA VAL A 147 0.44 -7.54 -0.84
C VAL A 147 0.77 -8.84 -0.13
N ILE A 148 2.04 -9.23 -0.15
CA ILE A 148 2.57 -10.38 0.57
C ILE A 148 3.42 -9.86 1.72
N LEU A 149 3.01 -10.12 2.95
CA LEU A 149 3.79 -9.91 4.16
C LEU A 149 4.57 -11.18 4.47
N ASP A 150 5.88 -11.11 4.36
CA ASP A 150 6.79 -12.16 4.81
C ASP A 150 7.24 -11.88 6.23
N HIS A 151 6.71 -12.66 7.16
CA HIS A 151 7.01 -12.51 8.58
C HIS A 151 8.36 -13.11 8.97
N SER A 152 8.92 -14.01 8.15
CA SER A 152 10.22 -14.61 8.41
C SER A 152 11.36 -13.67 8.00
N GLU A 153 11.20 -12.99 6.87
CA GLU A 153 12.17 -12.00 6.36
C GLU A 153 11.90 -10.58 6.84
N GLY A 154 10.77 -10.32 7.51
CA GLY A 154 10.35 -8.97 7.90
C GLY A 154 10.20 -8.07 6.68
N SER A 155 9.53 -8.56 5.63
CA SER A 155 9.43 -7.89 4.34
C SER A 155 7.99 -7.81 3.83
N ALA A 156 7.75 -6.89 2.90
CA ALA A 156 6.45 -6.73 2.26
C ALA A 156 6.61 -6.56 0.75
N SER A 157 6.06 -7.50 -0.02
CA SER A 157 6.04 -7.45 -1.49
C SER A 157 4.69 -6.99 -2.00
N PHE A 158 4.69 -6.17 -3.04
CA PHE A 158 3.52 -5.52 -3.61
C PHE A 158 3.47 -5.85 -5.10
N PHE A 159 2.35 -6.44 -5.52
CA PHE A 159 2.11 -6.89 -6.89
C PHE A 159 0.88 -6.16 -7.42
N PRO A 160 1.07 -4.95 -7.96
CA PRO A 160 -0.02 -4.23 -8.60
C PRO A 160 -0.33 -4.90 -9.95
N LYS A 161 -1.62 -5.08 -10.23
CA LYS A 161 -2.10 -5.64 -11.49
C LYS A 161 -1.72 -4.71 -12.65
N LYS A 162 -0.78 -5.17 -13.49
CA LYS A 162 -0.13 -4.32 -14.50
C LYS A 162 -1.13 -3.75 -15.50
N SER A 163 -2.11 -4.54 -15.96
CA SER A 163 -3.18 -4.08 -16.86
C SER A 163 -3.98 -2.91 -16.30
N ASP A 164 -4.16 -2.84 -14.98
CA ASP A 164 -4.89 -1.76 -14.31
C ASP A 164 -4.01 -0.51 -14.20
N VAL A 165 -2.74 -0.69 -13.80
CA VAL A 165 -1.79 0.42 -13.66
C VAL A 165 -1.52 1.12 -14.99
N LEU A 166 -1.46 0.36 -16.10
CA LEU A 166 -1.30 0.92 -17.44
C LEU A 166 -2.47 1.86 -17.82
N LYS A 167 -3.68 1.58 -17.33
CA LYS A 167 -4.87 2.43 -17.50
C LYS A 167 -4.97 3.52 -16.43
N SER A 168 -4.37 3.29 -15.27
CA SER A 168 -4.49 4.11 -14.07
C SER A 168 -3.17 4.15 -13.30
N PRO A 169 -2.25 5.08 -13.64
CA PRO A 169 -0.91 5.14 -13.04
C PRO A 169 -0.95 5.77 -11.63
N ILE A 170 -1.69 5.12 -10.73
CA ILE A 170 -1.83 5.43 -9.31
C ILE A 170 -0.97 4.51 -8.43
N ALA A 171 -0.32 3.50 -8.99
CA ALA A 171 0.67 2.65 -8.34
C ALA A 171 1.87 2.42 -9.29
N PRO A 172 3.02 1.92 -8.81
CA PRO A 172 4.10 1.47 -9.69
C PRO A 172 3.62 0.41 -10.69
N ALA A 173 4.10 0.44 -11.93
CA ALA A 173 3.70 -0.51 -12.98
C ALA A 173 4.49 -1.84 -12.93
N PHE A 174 5.11 -2.13 -11.79
CA PHE A 174 5.97 -3.28 -11.58
C PHE A 174 5.86 -3.73 -10.11
N PRO A 175 6.11 -5.02 -9.84
CA PRO A 175 6.22 -5.52 -8.48
C PRO A 175 7.38 -4.89 -7.71
N TYR A 176 7.16 -4.57 -6.44
CA TYR A 176 8.20 -4.03 -5.57
C TYR A 176 8.12 -4.62 -4.16
N LYS A 177 9.24 -4.66 -3.44
CA LYS A 177 9.39 -5.24 -2.11
C LYS A 177 10.03 -4.24 -1.18
N PHE A 178 9.51 -4.08 0.01
CA PHE A 178 10.20 -3.41 1.11
C PHE A 178 10.84 -4.46 2.01
N THR A 179 12.13 -4.33 2.26
CA THR A 179 12.87 -5.21 3.17
C THR A 179 13.74 -4.38 4.10
N LEU A 180 13.97 -4.84 5.31
CA LEU A 180 14.97 -4.30 6.21
C LEU A 180 16.35 -4.92 5.86
N LEU A 181 17.17 -4.27 5.03
CA LEU A 181 18.47 -4.79 4.52
C LEU A 181 19.58 -3.71 4.43
N LYS A 182 20.82 -4.17 4.16
CA LYS A 182 22.08 -3.40 4.20
C LYS A 182 22.82 -3.43 2.83
N MET A 183 22.58 -2.42 1.97
CA MET A 183 23.27 -1.98 0.72
C MET A 183 23.28 -3.00 -0.47
N ASP A 184 23.17 -2.65 -1.78
CA ASP A 184 23.70 -1.51 -2.57
C ASP A 184 22.99 -1.23 -3.96
N SER A 185 22.86 0.06 -4.33
CA SER A 185 22.83 0.77 -5.66
C SER A 185 21.76 0.67 -6.82
N ARG A 186 21.48 1.91 -7.35
CA ARG A 186 21.04 2.49 -8.67
C ARG A 186 19.56 2.43 -9.16
N CYS A 187 19.01 3.62 -9.53
CA CYS A 187 17.56 3.85 -9.65
C CYS A 187 16.98 4.58 -10.88
N VAL A 188 15.81 4.13 -11.34
CA VAL A 188 14.89 4.70 -12.35
C VAL A 188 13.83 5.64 -11.72
N ALA A 189 13.05 6.41 -12.49
CA ALA A 189 12.14 7.46 -11.95
C ALA A 189 11.10 6.99 -10.91
N SER A 190 10.42 5.85 -11.12
CA SER A 190 9.44 5.31 -10.15
C SER A 190 10.12 4.81 -8.86
N MET A 191 11.36 4.35 -8.98
CA MET A 191 12.19 3.95 -7.84
C MET A 191 12.62 5.17 -7.03
N GLN A 192 12.93 6.30 -7.68
CA GLN A 192 13.18 7.56 -6.98
C GLN A 192 11.97 8.03 -6.16
N TRP A 193 10.74 7.76 -6.61
CA TRP A 193 9.55 8.07 -5.82
C TRP A 193 9.45 7.19 -4.57
N LEU A 194 9.65 5.88 -4.71
CA LEU A 194 9.69 4.94 -3.57
C LEU A 194 10.78 5.36 -2.56
N GLU A 195 11.99 5.62 -3.06
CA GLU A 195 13.17 6.01 -2.27
C GLU A 195 13.00 7.36 -1.56
N LYS A 196 12.55 8.39 -2.28
CA LYS A 196 12.56 9.78 -1.77
C LYS A 196 11.26 10.19 -1.10
N LYS A 197 10.15 9.48 -1.31
CA LYS A 197 8.82 9.82 -0.78
C LYS A 197 8.24 8.76 0.14
N VAL A 198 8.26 7.50 -0.27
CA VAL A 198 7.61 6.40 0.49
C VAL A 198 8.49 5.96 1.65
N LEU A 199 9.73 5.58 1.37
CA LEU A 199 10.62 5.00 2.37
C LEU A 199 10.91 5.94 3.56
N PRO A 200 11.14 7.25 3.38
CA PRO A 200 11.33 8.16 4.52
C PRO A 200 10.08 8.28 5.39
N LYS A 201 8.89 8.09 4.81
CA LYS A 201 7.62 8.11 5.55
C LYS A 201 7.38 6.81 6.29
N ILE A 202 7.69 5.65 5.68
CA ILE A 202 7.68 4.36 6.36
C ILE A 202 8.64 4.41 7.55
N LEU A 203 9.89 4.82 7.35
CA LEU A 203 10.89 4.97 8.42
C LEU A 203 10.38 5.91 9.53
N LYS A 204 9.79 7.05 9.16
CA LYS A 204 9.19 7.96 10.13
C LYS A 204 8.08 7.29 10.94
N TRP A 205 7.14 6.61 10.29
CA TRP A 205 6.03 5.93 10.97
C TRP A 205 6.48 4.76 11.83
N SER A 206 7.56 4.10 11.44
CA SER A 206 8.20 3.08 12.26
C SER A 206 8.75 3.65 13.56
N LEU A 207 9.34 4.85 13.52
CA LEU A 207 9.94 5.48 14.72
C LEU A 207 8.91 6.24 15.57
N ASP A 208 7.87 6.79 14.97
CA ASP A 208 6.84 7.60 15.63
C ASP A 208 5.63 6.73 16.07
N ILE A 209 5.85 5.56 16.67
CA ILE A 209 4.75 4.73 17.18
C ILE A 209 4.18 5.38 18.44
N PRO A 210 2.89 5.75 18.46
CA PRO A 210 2.29 6.34 19.63
C PRO A 210 2.24 5.36 20.81
N ASN A 211 2.68 5.79 21.99
CA ASN A 211 2.60 5.01 23.24
C ASN A 211 1.17 4.86 23.80
N TYR A 212 0.14 5.27 23.05
CA TYR A 212 -1.26 5.20 23.46
C TYR A 212 -2.02 4.16 22.63
N PRO A 213 -3.08 3.53 23.19
CA PRO A 213 -3.88 2.56 22.46
C PRO A 213 -4.46 3.20 21.19
N ILE A 214 -4.20 2.55 20.05
CA ILE A 214 -4.79 2.95 18.77
C ILE A 214 -6.30 2.69 18.89
N VAL A 215 -7.07 3.76 19.01
CA VAL A 215 -8.53 3.67 18.94
C VAL A 215 -8.86 3.38 17.48
N PRO A 216 -9.49 2.23 17.17
CA PRO A 216 -9.93 1.97 15.81
C PRO A 216 -10.92 3.07 15.41
N SER A 217 -10.72 3.62 14.20
CA SER A 217 -11.71 4.53 13.64
C SER A 217 -13.04 3.79 13.56
N ILE A 218 -14.13 4.46 13.94
CA ILE A 218 -15.49 3.98 13.72
C ILE A 218 -15.74 3.92 12.22
N ASN A 219 -15.22 2.90 11.52
CA ASN A 219 -15.42 2.71 10.09
C ASN A 219 -16.89 2.39 9.83
N LEU A 220 -17.72 3.44 9.76
CA LEU A 220 -19.16 3.33 9.49
C LEU A 220 -19.40 2.82 8.07
N LEU A 221 -18.47 3.10 7.16
CA LEU A 221 -18.57 2.78 5.74
C LEU A 221 -17.28 2.14 5.23
N SER A 222 -17.42 1.28 4.24
CA SER A 222 -16.26 0.81 3.49
C SER A 222 -15.60 1.97 2.74
N ALA A 223 -14.30 1.85 2.48
CA ALA A 223 -13.56 2.84 1.70
C ALA A 223 -14.17 3.08 0.30
N LYS A 224 -14.75 2.03 -0.28
CA LYS A 224 -15.40 2.07 -1.59
C LYS A 224 -16.73 2.79 -1.54
N ASP A 225 -17.60 2.45 -0.59
CA ASP A 225 -18.91 3.08 -0.44
C ASP A 225 -18.74 4.58 -0.17
N TYR A 226 -17.82 4.93 0.73
CA TYR A 226 -17.44 6.32 0.98
C TYR A 226 -16.94 7.01 -0.30
N SER A 227 -16.03 6.39 -1.06
CA SER A 227 -15.50 6.94 -2.31
C SER A 227 -16.62 7.20 -3.33
N MET A 228 -17.48 6.21 -3.56
CA MET A 228 -18.60 6.30 -4.50
C MET A 228 -19.58 7.40 -4.09
N ASN A 229 -19.99 7.42 -2.83
CA ASN A 229 -20.93 8.42 -2.32
C ASN A 229 -20.34 9.83 -2.34
N LEU A 230 -19.07 9.99 -1.95
CA LEU A 230 -18.35 11.26 -2.04
C LEU A 230 -18.36 11.81 -3.46
N HIS A 231 -18.11 10.95 -4.45
CA HIS A 231 -18.10 11.35 -5.84
C HIS A 231 -19.50 11.70 -6.36
N TYR A 232 -20.53 10.94 -5.96
CA TYR A 232 -21.93 11.25 -6.27
C TYR A 232 -22.38 12.58 -5.66
N LEU A 233 -22.10 12.83 -4.39
CA LEU A 233 -22.48 14.09 -3.75
C LEU A 233 -21.70 15.27 -4.34
N LYS A 234 -20.42 15.09 -4.67
CA LYS A 234 -19.64 16.11 -5.38
C LYS A 234 -20.24 16.43 -6.74
N SER A 235 -20.58 15.44 -7.56
CA SER A 235 -21.15 15.71 -8.88
C SER A 235 -22.52 16.39 -8.81
N LYS A 236 -23.33 16.04 -7.80
CA LYS A 236 -24.69 16.55 -7.63
C LYS A 236 -24.76 17.94 -7.01
N TYR A 237 -23.90 18.24 -6.03
CA TYR A 237 -24.08 19.41 -5.16
C TYR A 237 -22.93 20.41 -5.18
N ALA A 238 -21.71 20.01 -5.55
CA ALA A 238 -20.54 20.88 -5.48
C ALA A 238 -20.73 22.19 -6.22
N GLU A 239 -21.10 22.14 -7.51
CA GLU A 239 -21.19 23.33 -8.35
C GLU A 239 -22.27 24.30 -7.84
N LYS A 240 -23.42 23.76 -7.42
CA LYS A 240 -24.52 24.56 -6.88
C LYS A 240 -24.10 25.28 -5.59
N PHE A 241 -23.45 24.56 -4.67
CA PHE A 241 -23.00 25.14 -3.40
C PHE A 241 -21.86 26.14 -3.59
N LEU A 242 -20.92 25.87 -4.48
CA LEU A 242 -19.85 26.83 -4.79
C LEU A 242 -20.38 28.14 -5.39
N LYS A 243 -21.46 28.08 -6.19
CA LYS A 243 -22.08 29.29 -6.76
C LYS A 243 -22.73 30.16 -5.70
N ILE A 244 -23.51 29.57 -4.79
CA ILE A 244 -24.22 30.32 -3.77
C ILE A 244 -23.31 30.74 -2.59
N TRP A 245 -22.18 30.05 -2.36
CA TRP A 245 -21.33 30.30 -1.19
C TRP A 245 -20.83 31.74 -1.10
N ASN A 246 -20.46 32.34 -2.23
CA ASN A 246 -19.97 33.72 -2.28
C ASN A 246 -21.01 34.75 -1.81
N ASP A 247 -22.30 34.40 -1.85
CA ASP A 247 -23.38 35.26 -1.38
C ASP A 247 -23.55 35.18 0.15
N TYR A 248 -23.01 34.14 0.80
CA TYR A 248 -23.19 33.88 2.24
C TYR A 248 -21.91 34.02 3.07
N SER A 249 -20.72 33.87 2.48
CA SER A 249 -19.46 33.87 3.22
C SER A 249 -18.28 34.37 2.40
N ASN A 250 -17.36 35.08 3.05
CA ASN A 250 -16.08 35.52 2.49
C ASN A 250 -14.95 34.48 2.65
N THR A 251 -15.28 33.25 3.05
CA THR A 251 -14.32 32.15 3.22
C THR A 251 -14.13 31.36 1.92
N ASP A 252 -13.03 30.61 1.79
CA ASP A 252 -12.75 29.82 0.59
C ASP A 252 -13.85 28.76 0.34
N PRO A 253 -14.72 28.96 -0.68
CA PRO A 253 -15.86 28.07 -0.93
C PRO A 253 -15.40 26.64 -1.22
N LYS A 254 -14.27 26.46 -1.90
CA LYS A 254 -13.78 25.13 -2.28
C LYS A 254 -13.35 24.31 -1.07
N LYS A 255 -12.82 24.96 -0.04
CA LYS A 255 -12.41 24.27 1.18
C LYS A 255 -13.64 23.77 1.94
N TYR A 256 -14.55 24.67 2.30
CA TYR A 256 -15.66 24.36 3.20
C TYR A 256 -16.77 23.55 2.53
N VAL A 257 -17.15 23.88 1.29
CA VAL A 257 -18.17 23.10 0.56
C VAL A 257 -17.71 21.65 0.35
N TYR A 258 -16.44 21.43 0.02
CA TYR A 258 -15.93 20.07 -0.16
C TYR A 258 -15.75 19.32 1.15
N GLU A 259 -15.43 20.01 2.24
CA GLU A 259 -15.39 19.44 3.58
C GLU A 259 -16.78 18.96 4.01
N ASP A 260 -17.80 19.81 3.90
CA ASP A 260 -19.19 19.49 4.24
C ASP A 260 -19.73 18.35 3.38
N ILE A 261 -19.46 18.36 2.07
CA ILE A 261 -19.80 17.24 1.18
C ILE A 261 -19.09 15.96 1.61
N SER A 262 -17.85 16.05 2.09
CA SER A 262 -17.09 14.89 2.55
C SER A 262 -17.63 14.33 3.86
N ILE A 263 -18.09 15.19 4.77
CA ILE A 263 -18.77 14.80 6.01
C ILE A 263 -20.12 14.17 5.68
N ALA A 264 -20.92 14.80 4.82
CA ALA A 264 -22.20 14.26 4.36
C ALA A 264 -22.03 12.89 3.72
N ALA A 265 -21.00 12.72 2.86
CA ALA A 265 -20.71 11.43 2.22
C ALA A 265 -20.44 10.32 3.23
N TYR A 266 -19.89 10.68 4.39
CA TYR A 266 -19.53 9.74 5.45
C TYR A 266 -20.71 9.30 6.31
N ILE A 267 -21.73 10.15 6.48
CA ILE A 267 -22.88 9.90 7.37
C ILE A 267 -24.18 9.53 6.65
N SER A 268 -24.24 9.71 5.32
CA SER A 268 -25.50 9.62 4.55
C SER A 268 -25.70 8.29 3.81
N LEU A 269 -24.96 7.24 4.16
CA LEU A 269 -25.11 5.89 3.61
C LEU A 269 -25.82 4.99 4.60
#